data_AF-A0A8J7QPX0-F1
#
_entry.id   AF-A0A8J7QPX0-F1
#
_cell.length_a   1.000
_cell.length_b   1.000
_cell.length_c   1.000
_cell.angle_alpha   90.00
_cell.angle_beta   90.00
_cell.angle_gamma   90.00
#
_symmetry.space_group_name_H-M   'P 1'
#
loop_
_entity.id
_entity.type
_entity.pdbx_description
1 polymer ?
#
loop_
_entity_poly.entity_id
_entity_poly.type
_entity_poly.pdbx_seq_one_letter_code
_entity_poly.pdbx_strand_id
1 'polypeptide(L)'
;MDSREAVIKAIEFEGPERVPLQFPDLGYTDIEGLPLLPTPDPGKGWRPSVGRSGEDEWGCYWTILPGRPNMGQVTGHPLSDWEKLGNYEFPEPRLPPVDLDRK
;
A
#
# COMPACT_ATOMS: atom_id res chain seq x y z
N MET A 1 -5.99 17.59 -23.81
CA MET A 1 -5.71 17.47 -22.37
C MET A 1 -4.80 16.29 -22.14
N ASP A 2 -3.74 16.43 -21.33
CA ASP A 2 -2.87 15.31 -20.98
C ASP A 2 -3.42 14.49 -19.79
N SER A 3 -2.75 13.38 -19.46
CA SER A 3 -3.15 12.49 -18.35
C SER A 3 -3.18 13.19 -16.99
N ARG A 4 -2.19 14.06 -16.72
CA ARG A 4 -2.07 14.78 -15.46
C ARG A 4 -3.20 15.79 -15.30
N GLU A 5 -3.48 16.55 -16.34
CA GLU A 5 -4.60 17.49 -16.40
C GLU A 5 -5.95 16.79 -16.22
N ALA A 6 -6.14 15.62 -16.86
CA ALA A 6 -7.36 14.83 -16.73
C ALA A 6 -7.62 14.44 -15.27
N VAL A 7 -6.58 13.94 -14.57
CA VAL A 7 -6.67 13.53 -13.17
C VAL A 7 -6.94 14.71 -12.25
N ILE A 8 -6.20 15.81 -12.40
CA ILE A 8 -6.39 17.00 -11.55
C ILE A 8 -7.82 17.53 -11.70
N LYS A 9 -8.31 17.73 -12.93
CA LYS A 9 -9.66 18.22 -13.16
C LYS A 9 -10.75 17.27 -12.67
N ALA A 10 -10.50 15.96 -12.70
CA ALA A 10 -11.44 14.99 -12.14
C ALA A 10 -11.52 15.09 -10.61
N ILE A 11 -10.37 15.21 -9.92
CA ILE A 11 -10.29 15.35 -8.46
C ILE A 11 -10.93 16.67 -8.00
N GLU A 12 -10.70 17.75 -8.73
CA GLU A 12 -11.21 19.10 -8.45
C GLU A 12 -12.64 19.33 -9.00
N PHE A 13 -13.25 18.31 -9.62
CA PHE A 13 -14.61 18.37 -10.20
C PHE A 13 -14.83 19.44 -11.27
N GLU A 14 -13.80 19.77 -12.06
CA GLU A 14 -13.82 20.83 -13.09
C GLU A 14 -14.33 20.36 -14.47
N GLY A 15 -14.89 19.16 -14.56
CA GLY A 15 -15.41 18.62 -15.83
C GLY A 15 -14.32 18.37 -16.88
N PRO A 16 -13.44 17.38 -16.68
CA PRO A 16 -12.41 17.03 -17.66
C PRO A 16 -13.03 16.56 -19.00
N GLU A 17 -12.29 16.71 -20.10
CA GLU A 17 -12.74 16.27 -21.45
C GLU A 17 -13.01 14.76 -21.52
N ARG A 18 -12.38 13.97 -20.64
CA ARG A 18 -12.62 12.54 -20.43
C ARG A 18 -12.35 12.14 -18.98
N VAL A 19 -12.89 10.99 -18.57
CA VAL A 19 -12.59 10.39 -17.27
C VAL A 19 -11.16 9.84 -17.26
N PRO A 20 -10.39 9.99 -16.15
CA PRO A 20 -9.12 9.31 -15.98
C PRO A 20 -9.26 7.79 -16.01
N LEU A 21 -8.27 7.11 -16.56
CA LEU A 21 -8.25 5.67 -16.78
C LEU A 21 -7.20 5.00 -15.89
N GLN A 22 -7.54 3.83 -15.38
CA GLN A 22 -6.63 2.92 -14.68
C GLN A 22 -6.86 1.49 -15.20
N PHE A 23 -6.50 1.27 -16.46
CA PHE A 23 -6.58 -0.03 -17.15
C PHE A 23 -5.20 -0.43 -17.69
N PRO A 24 -4.20 -0.63 -16.82
CA PRO A 24 -2.82 -0.93 -17.24
C PRO A 24 -2.74 -2.21 -18.09
N ASP A 25 -3.57 -3.21 -17.81
CA ASP A 25 -3.64 -4.46 -18.59
C ASP A 25 -4.12 -4.25 -20.04
N LEU A 26 -4.81 -3.13 -20.30
CA LEU A 26 -5.25 -2.72 -21.63
C LEU A 26 -4.32 -1.67 -22.24
N GLY A 27 -3.22 -1.31 -21.58
CA GLY A 27 -2.28 -0.30 -22.03
C GLY A 27 -2.72 1.15 -21.80
N TYR A 28 -3.75 1.39 -20.98
CA TYR A 28 -4.27 2.74 -20.71
C TYR A 28 -4.18 3.07 -19.22
N THR A 29 -3.33 4.03 -18.85
CA THR A 29 -3.28 4.56 -17.48
C THR A 29 -2.98 6.05 -17.48
N ASP A 30 -3.73 6.80 -16.67
CA ASP A 30 -3.44 8.19 -16.32
C ASP A 30 -2.78 8.30 -14.94
N ILE A 31 -2.63 7.17 -14.27
CA ILE A 31 -2.10 7.06 -12.91
C ILE A 31 -0.68 6.51 -13.00
N GLU A 32 0.27 7.25 -12.43
CA GLU A 32 1.60 6.73 -12.13
C GLU A 32 1.56 6.10 -10.73
N GLY A 33 1.88 4.82 -10.64
CA GLY A 33 2.08 4.17 -9.35
C GLY A 33 3.43 4.57 -8.77
N LEU A 34 3.44 5.20 -7.59
CA LEU A 34 4.63 5.34 -6.76
C LEU A 34 4.61 4.22 -5.72
N PRO A 35 5.09 3.01 -6.04
CA PRO A 35 5.07 1.93 -5.08
C PRO A 35 5.92 2.36 -3.87
N LEU A 36 5.33 2.27 -2.68
CA LEU A 36 6.16 2.17 -1.49
C LEU A 36 6.98 0.90 -1.67
N LEU A 37 8.29 1.05 -1.82
CA LEU A 37 9.17 -0.11 -1.83
C LEU A 37 8.88 -0.86 -0.52
N PRO A 38 8.53 -2.16 -0.56
CA PRO A 38 8.47 -2.97 0.64
C PRO A 38 9.89 -3.07 1.13
N THR A 39 10.29 -2.08 1.92
CA THR A 39 11.43 -2.20 2.81
C THR A 39 10.79 -2.55 4.13
N PRO A 40 10.74 -3.84 4.49
CA PRO A 40 10.38 -4.22 5.82
C PRO A 40 11.13 -3.35 6.80
N ASP A 41 10.48 -2.94 7.87
CA ASP A 41 11.21 -2.39 9.00
C ASP A 41 12.29 -3.41 9.39
N PRO A 42 13.60 -3.11 9.26
CA PRO A 42 14.69 -3.99 9.64
C PRO A 42 14.59 -4.44 11.09
N GLY A 43 13.91 -3.66 11.94
CA GLY A 43 13.62 -3.99 13.33
C GLY A 43 12.46 -4.99 13.53
N LYS A 44 11.51 -5.08 12.59
CA LYS A 44 10.34 -5.99 12.67
C LYS A 44 10.37 -7.15 11.69
N GLY A 45 11.25 -7.12 10.68
CA GLY A 45 11.74 -8.31 9.96
C GLY A 45 10.71 -9.09 9.15
N TRP A 46 9.49 -8.58 8.94
CA TRP A 46 8.48 -9.29 8.17
C TRP A 46 8.86 -9.33 6.69
N ARG A 47 8.89 -10.52 6.12
CA ARG A 47 9.08 -10.70 4.68
C ARG A 47 7.96 -11.61 4.22
N PRO A 48 6.91 -11.05 3.59
CA PRO A 48 5.84 -11.86 3.04
C PRO A 48 6.44 -12.89 2.08
N SER A 49 6.19 -14.16 2.35
CA SER A 49 6.55 -15.25 1.44
C SER A 49 5.41 -16.24 1.39
N VAL A 50 5.22 -16.86 0.23
CA VAL A 50 4.17 -17.86 0.01
C VAL A 50 4.27 -18.94 1.08
N GLY A 51 3.15 -19.25 1.74
CA GLY A 51 3.08 -20.28 2.78
C GLY A 51 3.57 -19.87 4.16
N ARG A 52 3.98 -18.60 4.38
CA ARG A 52 4.51 -18.14 5.67
C ARG A 52 3.53 -17.25 6.42
N SER A 53 3.18 -17.66 7.64
CA SER A 53 2.50 -16.80 8.62
C SER A 53 3.51 -15.92 9.37
N GLY A 54 3.06 -14.78 9.89
CA GLY A 54 3.89 -13.90 10.72
C GLY A 54 3.30 -12.53 10.94
N GLU A 55 3.99 -11.74 11.76
CA GLU A 55 3.60 -10.38 12.14
C GLU A 55 4.16 -9.36 11.14
N ASP A 56 3.36 -8.38 10.73
CA ASP A 56 3.79 -7.26 9.88
C ASP A 56 4.33 -6.06 10.67
N GLU A 57 4.75 -5.00 9.97
CA GLU A 57 5.33 -3.80 10.58
C GLU A 57 4.35 -3.06 11.52
N TRP A 58 3.05 -3.29 11.34
CA TRP A 58 1.97 -2.74 12.14
C TRP A 58 1.67 -3.60 13.37
N GLY A 59 2.33 -4.74 13.55
CA GLY A 59 2.05 -5.68 14.64
C GLY A 59 0.85 -6.59 14.38
N CYS A 60 0.30 -6.60 13.15
CA CYS A 60 -0.79 -7.48 12.79
C CYS A 60 -0.25 -8.86 12.41
N TYR A 61 -0.82 -9.90 13.01
CA TYR A 61 -0.42 -11.27 12.73
C TYR A 61 -1.24 -11.84 11.56
N TRP A 62 -0.54 -12.20 10.49
CA TRP A 62 -1.10 -12.82 9.30
C TRP A 62 -0.93 -14.33 9.37
N THR A 63 -2.05 -15.05 9.21
CA THR A 63 -2.08 -16.51 9.13
C THR A 63 -2.39 -16.96 7.71
N ILE A 64 -1.56 -17.84 7.17
CA ILE A 64 -1.83 -18.49 5.89
C ILE A 64 -2.88 -19.58 6.07
N LEU A 65 -3.91 -19.54 5.23
CA LEU A 65 -4.99 -20.52 5.27
C LEU A 65 -4.60 -21.82 4.54
N PRO A 66 -5.00 -23.00 5.05
CA PRO A 66 -4.81 -24.26 4.35
C PRO A 66 -5.39 -24.22 2.93
N GLY A 67 -4.61 -24.68 1.95
CA GLY A 67 -5.00 -24.72 0.54
C GLY A 67 -4.96 -23.37 -0.18
N ARG A 68 -4.60 -22.27 0.49
CA ARG A 68 -4.41 -20.94 -0.12
C ARG A 68 -3.08 -20.30 0.30
N PRO A 69 -1.94 -20.84 -0.14
CA PRO A 69 -0.62 -20.45 0.36
C PRO A 69 -0.22 -19.01 0.01
N ASN A 70 -0.89 -18.39 -0.96
CA ASN A 70 -0.67 -17.01 -1.39
C ASN A 70 -1.64 -16.01 -0.74
N MET A 71 -2.56 -16.46 0.12
CA MET A 71 -3.52 -15.59 0.80
C MET A 71 -3.37 -15.74 2.32
N GLY A 72 -3.01 -14.63 2.96
CA GLY A 72 -3.05 -14.51 4.42
C GLY A 72 -4.36 -13.91 4.90
N GLN A 73 -4.73 -14.22 6.14
CA GLN A 73 -5.79 -13.56 6.89
C GLN A 73 -5.20 -12.98 8.18
N VAL A 74 -5.57 -11.75 8.53
CA VAL A 74 -5.21 -11.18 9.83
C VAL A 74 -5.98 -11.92 10.92
N THR A 75 -5.27 -12.55 11.84
CA THR A 75 -5.84 -13.31 12.97
C THR A 75 -5.48 -12.73 14.33
N GLY A 76 -4.56 -11.77 14.37
CA GLY A 76 -4.23 -11.00 15.56
C GLY A 76 -3.87 -9.57 15.21
N HIS A 77 -4.14 -8.63 16.10
CA HIS A 77 -3.77 -7.23 15.93
C HIS A 77 -3.53 -6.56 17.30
N PRO A 78 -2.66 -5.54 17.36
CA PRO A 78 -2.24 -4.93 18.63
C PRO A 78 -3.37 -4.13 19.29
N LEU A 79 -4.31 -3.62 18.48
CA LEU A 79 -5.47 -2.85 18.92
C LEU A 79 -6.72 -3.71 19.13
N SER A 80 -6.56 -4.92 19.69
CA SER A 80 -7.69 -5.77 20.12
C SER A 80 -8.52 -5.14 21.24
N ASP A 81 -7.94 -4.14 21.90
CA ASP A 81 -8.57 -3.27 22.88
C ASP A 81 -8.17 -1.83 22.53
N TRP A 82 -9.15 -0.93 22.51
CA TRP A 82 -8.93 0.48 22.18
C TRP A 82 -8.09 1.22 23.21
N GLU A 83 -8.08 0.77 24.48
CA GLU A 83 -7.22 1.37 25.50
C GLU A 83 -5.73 1.27 25.12
N LYS A 84 -5.35 0.28 24.31
CA LYS A 84 -3.98 0.10 23.82
C LYS A 84 -3.53 1.15 22.82
N LEU A 85 -4.46 1.90 22.20
CA LEU A 85 -4.13 2.94 21.24
C LEU A 85 -3.24 4.03 21.85
N GLY A 86 -3.43 4.35 23.13
CA GLY A 86 -2.67 5.41 23.81
C GLY A 86 -1.16 5.15 23.89
N ASN A 87 -0.73 3.88 23.82
CA ASN A 87 0.67 3.47 23.88
C ASN A 87 1.14 2.76 22.60
N TYR A 88 0.34 2.78 21.54
CA TYR A 88 0.68 2.09 20.31
C TYR A 88 1.71 2.90 19.50
N GLU A 89 2.82 2.26 19.17
CA GLU A 89 3.87 2.84 18.32
C GLU A 89 3.61 2.51 16.86
N PHE A 90 3.27 3.54 16.08
CA PHE A 90 3.10 3.42 14.64
C PHE A 90 4.45 3.16 13.96
N PRO A 91 4.50 2.31 12.90
CA PRO A 91 5.71 2.13 12.14
C PRO A 91 6.14 3.44 11.45
N GLU A 92 7.44 3.70 11.43
CA GLU A 92 8.02 4.87 10.77
C GLU A 92 7.85 4.78 9.24
N PRO A 93 7.17 5.74 8.60
CA PRO A 93 6.96 5.71 7.16
C PRO A 93 8.29 5.98 6.44
N ARG A 94 8.74 5.02 5.63
CA ARG A 94 9.84 5.24 4.69
C ARG A 94 9.28 5.84 3.42
N LEU A 95 9.61 7.10 3.17
CA LEU A 95 9.36 7.69 1.87
C LEU A 95 10.13 6.90 0.80
N PRO A 96 9.54 6.67 -0.39
CA PRO A 96 10.29 6.11 -1.48
C PRO A 96 11.49 7.02 -1.78
N PRO A 97 12.62 6.49 -2.27
CA PRO A 97 13.72 7.32 -2.74
C PRO A 97 13.17 8.28 -3.79
N VAL A 98 13.23 9.58 -3.49
CA VAL A 98 12.84 10.62 -4.44
C VAL A 98 13.97 10.70 -5.46
N ASP A 99 13.70 10.28 -6.70
CA ASP A 99 14.60 10.57 -7.81
C ASP A 99 14.46 12.07 -8.12
N LEU A 100 15.38 12.88 -7.57
CA LEU A 100 15.39 14.33 -7.76
C LEU A 100 15.73 14.72 -9.21
N ASP A 101 16.21 13.78 -10.03
CA ASP A 101 16.61 14.01 -11.42
C ASP A 101 15.53 13.59 -12.42
N ARG A 102 14.45 12.93 -11.97
CA ARG A 102 13.30 12.54 -12.80
C ARG A 102 12.42 13.76 -13.09
N LYS A 103 12.73 14.45 -14.20
CA LYS A 103 11.92 15.55 -14.77
C LYS A 103 10.55 15.10 -15.27
#